data_AF-A0A0E3RDZ9-F1
#
_entry.id   AF-A0A0E3RDZ9-F1
#
_cell.length_a   1.000
_cell.length_b   1.000
_cell.length_c   1.000
_cell.angle_alpha   90.00
_cell.angle_beta   90.00
_cell.angle_gamma   90.00
#
_symmetry.space_group_name_H-M   'P 1'
#
loop_
_entity.id
_entity.type
_entity.pdbx_description
1 polymer ?
#
loop_
_entity_poly.entity_id
_entity_poly.type
_entity_poly.pdbx_seq_one_letter_code
_entity_poly.pdbx_strand_id
1 'polypeptide(L)'
;MYLSEYASISSIVREALPFELLATVGGVIAGVILSGMTNELEMIPGLIVIYPGVLGMHGNVSSTLGSRLGSAIHMGLITSMDRKNPELVNTISGFLLLKCRHF
;
A
#
# COMPACT_ATOMS: atom_id res chain seq x y z
N MET A 1 15.88 22.61 -24.04
CA MET A 1 15.08 21.37 -24.06
C MET A 1 15.60 20.34 -23.05
N TYR A 2 16.91 20.05 -22.96
CA TYR A 2 17.47 19.15 -21.91
C TYR A 2 17.38 19.65 -20.46
N LEU A 3 17.43 20.97 -20.22
CA LEU A 3 17.42 21.53 -18.85
C LEU A 3 16.08 21.38 -18.11
N SER A 4 14.95 21.22 -18.83
CA SER A 4 13.63 21.00 -18.20
C SER A 4 13.49 19.58 -17.64
N GLU A 5 14.23 18.61 -18.17
CA GLU A 5 14.16 17.21 -17.74
C GLU A 5 14.97 17.00 -16.45
N TYR A 6 16.15 17.60 -16.33
CA TYR A 6 16.97 17.55 -15.11
C TYR A 6 16.40 18.36 -13.94
N ALA A 7 15.83 19.54 -14.21
CA ALA A 7 15.15 20.33 -13.17
C ALA A 7 13.94 19.57 -12.57
N SER A 8 13.30 18.74 -13.37
CA SER A 8 12.16 17.91 -12.95
C SER A 8 12.60 16.71 -12.11
N ILE A 9 13.66 15.99 -12.49
CA ILE A 9 14.15 14.82 -11.72
C ILE A 9 14.53 15.24 -10.29
N SER A 10 15.26 16.33 -10.11
CA SER A 10 15.63 16.81 -8.78
C SER A 10 14.40 17.25 -7.96
N SER A 11 13.35 17.77 -8.61
CA SER A 11 12.11 18.14 -7.94
C SER A 11 11.34 16.91 -7.48
N ILE A 12 11.13 15.94 -8.39
CA ILE A 12 10.41 14.69 -8.11
C ILE A 12 11.09 13.92 -6.98
N VAL A 13 12.42 13.79 -7.04
CA VAL A 13 13.19 13.11 -5.99
C VAL A 13 13.04 13.84 -4.66
N ARG A 14 13.14 15.18 -4.63
CA ARG A 14 12.98 15.95 -3.40
C ARG A 14 11.57 15.83 -2.79
N GLU A 15 10.56 15.66 -3.63
CA GLU A 15 9.16 15.54 -3.23
C GLU A 15 8.79 14.11 -2.79
N ALA A 16 9.36 13.09 -3.42
CA ALA A 16 9.17 11.68 -3.08
C ALA A 16 10.07 11.20 -1.92
N LEU A 17 11.27 11.75 -1.79
CA LEU A 17 12.25 11.40 -0.75
C LEU A 17 11.68 11.34 0.67
N PRO A 18 10.89 12.32 1.17
CA PRO A 18 10.36 12.24 2.53
C PRO A 18 9.41 11.05 2.71
N PHE A 19 8.65 10.70 1.68
CA PHE A 19 7.71 9.57 1.72
C PHE A 19 8.46 8.23 1.67
N GLU A 20 9.48 8.13 0.82
CA GLU A 20 10.37 6.96 0.73
C GLU A 20 11.18 6.74 2.01
N LEU A 21 11.65 7.82 2.64
CA LEU A 21 12.32 7.75 3.94
C LEU A 21 11.38 7.18 5.00
N LEU A 22 10.13 7.66 5.04
CA LEU A 22 9.13 7.15 5.98
C LEU A 22 8.83 5.67 5.74
N ALA A 23 8.67 5.27 4.47
CA ALA A 23 8.46 3.88 4.07
C ALA A 23 9.64 2.99 4.46
N THR A 24 10.87 3.47 4.25
CA THR A 24 12.10 2.76 4.63
C THR A 24 12.19 2.58 6.14
N VAL A 25 11.93 3.63 6.93
CA VAL A 25 11.91 3.55 8.40
C VAL A 25 10.87 2.53 8.87
N GLY A 26 9.67 2.55 8.31
CA GLY A 26 8.63 1.55 8.60
C GLY A 26 9.08 0.13 8.24
N GLY A 27 9.74 -0.05 7.09
CA GLY A 27 10.29 -1.33 6.65
C GLY A 27 11.39 -1.86 7.58
N VAL A 28 12.28 -0.97 8.07
CA VAL A 28 13.32 -1.33 9.05
C VAL A 28 12.69 -1.79 10.36
N ILE A 29 11.68 -1.06 10.87
CA ILE A 29 10.95 -1.45 12.09
C ILE A 29 10.29 -2.82 11.91
N ALA A 30 9.62 -3.06 10.78
CA ALA A 30 9.01 -4.34 10.46
C ALA A 30 10.06 -5.48 10.39
N GLY A 31 11.22 -5.21 9.78
CA GLY A 31 12.33 -6.16 9.72
C GLY A 31 12.93 -6.49 11.09
N VAL A 32 13.04 -5.50 11.99
CA VAL A 32 13.50 -5.73 13.38
C VAL A 32 12.50 -6.60 14.15
N ILE A 33 11.20 -6.35 14.00
CA ILE A 33 10.15 -7.19 14.60
C ILE A 33 10.25 -8.61 14.07
N LEU A 34 10.40 -8.78 12.75
CA LEU A 34 10.54 -10.09 12.11
C LEU A 34 11.81 -10.82 12.59
N SER A 35 12.91 -10.10 12.76
CA SER A 35 14.17 -10.65 13.28
C SER A 35 14.02 -11.18 14.71
N GLY A 36 13.14 -10.58 15.52
CA GLY A 36 12.79 -11.10 16.84
C GLY A 36 12.06 -12.45 16.80
N MET A 37 11.39 -12.76 15.68
CA MET A 37 10.64 -14.00 15.44
C MET A 37 11.45 -15.04 14.64
N THR A 38 12.76 -14.83 14.48
CA THR A 38 13.61 -15.69 13.62
C THR A 38 13.62 -17.15 14.07
N ASN A 39 13.51 -17.43 15.38
CA ASN A 39 13.42 -18.79 15.90
C ASN A 39 12.17 -19.54 15.38
N GLU A 40 11.03 -18.87 15.23
CA GLU A 40 9.84 -19.48 14.63
C GLU A 40 9.96 -19.61 13.11
N LEU A 41 10.63 -18.67 12.46
CA LEU A 41 10.87 -18.67 11.00
C LEU A 41 11.84 -19.78 10.57
N GLU A 42 12.85 -20.11 11.37
CA GLU A 42 13.77 -21.24 11.12
C GLU A 42 13.07 -22.60 11.25
N MET A 43 12.03 -22.68 12.07
CA MET A 43 11.21 -23.89 12.23
C MET A 43 10.42 -24.21 10.96
N ILE A 44 10.09 -23.19 10.15
CA ILE A 44 9.37 -23.31 8.88
C ILE A 44 10.05 -22.40 7.84
N PRO A 45 11.14 -22.86 7.18
CA PRO A 45 11.89 -22.02 6.23
C PRO A 45 11.06 -21.52 5.05
N GLY A 46 9.94 -22.18 4.73
CA GLY A 46 8.98 -21.71 3.74
C GLY A 46 8.31 -20.37 4.08
N LEU A 47 8.24 -20.01 5.36
CA LEU A 47 7.59 -18.78 5.82
C LEU A 47 8.38 -17.53 5.40
N ILE A 48 9.72 -17.57 5.43
CA ILE A 48 10.61 -16.48 4.99
C ILE A 48 10.42 -16.20 3.49
N VAL A 49 10.20 -17.25 2.68
CA VAL A 49 10.00 -17.14 1.23
C VAL A 49 8.61 -16.59 0.89
N ILE A 50 7.58 -17.01 1.63
CA ILE A 50 6.18 -16.60 1.37
C ILE A 50 5.89 -15.20 1.91
N TYR A 51 6.53 -14.80 3.01
CA TYR A 51 6.35 -13.51 3.68
C TYR A 51 6.40 -12.29 2.74
N PRO A 52 7.45 -12.07 1.92
CA PRO A 52 7.49 -10.93 1.00
C PRO A 52 6.38 -10.98 -0.05
N GLY A 53 5.99 -12.18 -0.52
CA GLY A 53 4.86 -12.36 -1.43
C GLY A 53 3.53 -11.93 -0.81
N VAL A 54 3.28 -12.33 0.44
CA VAL A 54 2.08 -11.95 1.21
C VAL A 54 2.06 -10.45 1.50
N LEU A 55 3.19 -9.87 1.90
CA LEU A 55 3.33 -8.42 2.09
C LEU A 55 3.04 -7.62 0.82
N GLY A 56 3.60 -8.05 -0.32
CA GLY A 56 3.37 -7.42 -1.61
C GLY A 56 1.90 -7.46 -2.02
N MET A 57 1.22 -8.59 -1.80
CA MET A 57 -0.22 -8.69 -2.03
C MET A 57 -1.01 -7.71 -1.17
N HIS A 58 -0.66 -7.56 0.11
CA HIS A 58 -1.31 -6.57 0.99
C HIS A 58 -1.15 -5.12 0.48
N GLY A 59 0.03 -4.76 -0.02
CA GLY A 59 0.28 -3.46 -0.64
C GLY A 59 -0.57 -3.23 -1.90
N ASN A 60 -0.63 -4.22 -2.80
CA ASN A 60 -1.38 -4.10 -4.05
C ASN A 60 -2.89 -3.93 -3.83
N VAL A 61 -3.46 -4.67 -2.88
CA VAL A 61 -4.91 -4.60 -2.60
C VAL A 61 -5.27 -3.24 -1.99
N SER A 62 -4.47 -2.71 -1.06
CA SER A 62 -4.70 -1.39 -0.47
C SER A 62 -4.46 -0.23 -1.46
N SER A 63 -3.47 -0.34 -2.35
CA SER A 63 -3.23 0.63 -3.43
C SER A 63 -4.40 0.67 -4.43
N THR A 64 -4.91 -0.50 -4.84
CA THR A 64 -6.06 -0.60 -5.76
C THR A 64 -7.31 0.05 -5.18
N LEU A 65 -7.55 -0.14 -3.87
CA LEU A 65 -8.60 0.56 -3.14
C LEU A 65 -8.44 2.08 -3.20
N GLY A 66 -7.25 2.57 -2.85
CA GLY A 66 -6.95 4.01 -2.83
C GLY A 66 -7.15 4.66 -4.20
N SER A 67 -6.72 4.00 -5.27
CA SER A 67 -6.93 4.46 -6.65
C SER A 67 -8.42 4.57 -7.02
N ARG A 68 -9.22 3.56 -6.67
CA ARG A 68 -10.67 3.56 -6.91
C ARG A 68 -11.38 4.66 -6.13
N LEU A 69 -11.07 4.78 -4.84
CA LEU A 69 -11.66 5.82 -3.97
C LEU A 69 -11.24 7.22 -4.43
N GLY A 70 -9.95 7.43 -4.72
CA GLY A 70 -9.43 8.71 -5.21
C GLY A 70 -10.09 9.13 -6.53
N SER A 71 -10.28 8.18 -7.46
CA SER A 71 -10.98 8.44 -8.71
C SER A 71 -12.46 8.78 -8.48
N ALA A 72 -13.14 8.05 -7.60
CA ALA A 72 -14.54 8.30 -7.26
C ALA A 72 -14.75 9.66 -6.56
N ILE A 73 -13.81 10.07 -5.70
CA ILE A 73 -13.80 11.40 -5.07
C ILE A 73 -13.52 12.47 -6.12
N HIS A 74 -12.53 12.27 -6.99
CA HIS A 74 -12.18 13.24 -8.05
C HIS A 74 -13.32 13.46 -9.06
N MET A 75 -14.07 12.40 -9.39
CA MET A 75 -15.26 12.49 -10.24
C MET A 75 -16.49 13.09 -9.53
N GLY A 76 -16.39 13.42 -8.23
CA GLY A 76 -17.51 13.94 -7.44
C GLY A 76 -18.58 12.90 -7.07
N LEU A 77 -18.37 11.63 -7.42
CA LEU A 77 -19.27 10.51 -7.08
C LEU A 77 -19.32 10.26 -5.57
N ILE A 78 -18.23 10.56 -4.85
CA ILE A 78 -18.13 10.50 -3.39
C ILE A 78 -17.77 11.90 -2.89
N THR A 79 -18.78 12.75 -2.71
CA THR A 79 -18.62 14.14 -2.25
C THR A 79 -18.42 14.24 -0.73
N SER A 80 -18.94 13.26 0.00
CA SER A 80 -18.83 13.10 1.45
C SER A 80 -18.62 11.62 1.75
N MET A 81 -17.88 11.28 2.81
CA MET A 81 -17.75 9.91 3.33
C MET A 81 -19.07 9.45 3.98
N ASP A 82 -20.16 9.50 3.22
CA ASP A 82 -21.49 9.09 3.66
C ASP A 82 -21.64 7.59 3.41
N ARG A 83 -21.87 6.84 4.50
CA ARG A 83 -22.11 5.39 4.47
C ARG A 83 -23.34 4.98 3.65
N LYS A 84 -24.20 5.92 3.25
CA LYS A 84 -25.35 5.66 2.38
C LYS A 84 -25.02 5.66 0.89
N ASN A 85 -23.81 6.10 0.49
CA ASN A 85 -23.44 6.11 -0.92
C ASN A 85 -23.16 4.68 -1.42
N PRO A 86 -23.92 4.17 -2.41
CA PRO A 86 -23.77 2.81 -2.89
C PRO A 86 -22.40 2.54 -3.51
N GLU A 87 -21.76 3.54 -4.14
CA GLU A 87 -20.44 3.41 -4.77
C GLU A 87 -19.32 3.20 -3.74
N LEU A 88 -19.40 3.94 -2.62
CA LEU A 88 -18.48 3.81 -1.49
C LEU A 88 -18.65 2.44 -0.82
N VAL A 89 -19.89 2.05 -0.53
CA VAL A 89 -20.21 0.77 0.13
C VAL A 89 -19.80 -0.41 -0.75
N ASN A 90 -20.04 -0.34 -2.07
CA ASN A 90 -19.69 -1.41 -3.00
C ASN A 90 -18.17 -1.56 -3.17
N THR A 91 -17.42 -0.45 -3.16
CA THR A 91 -15.96 -0.48 -3.21
C THR A 91 -15.36 -1.08 -1.93
N ILE A 92 -15.85 -0.67 -0.77
CA ILE A 92 -15.41 -1.19 0.54
C ILE A 92 -15.83 -2.65 0.72
N SER A 93 -17.06 -3.01 0.37
CA SER A 93 -17.57 -4.39 0.48
C SER A 93 -16.82 -5.33 -0.47
N GLY A 94 -16.54 -4.90 -1.70
CA GLY A 94 -15.74 -5.64 -2.65
C GLY A 94 -14.34 -5.94 -2.12
N PHE A 95 -13.68 -4.97 -1.49
CA PHE A 95 -12.40 -5.20 -0.82
C PHE A 95 -12.51 -6.10 0.40
N LEU A 96 -13.54 -5.90 1.23
CA LEU A 96 -13.74 -6.70 2.44
C LEU A 96 -13.97 -8.17 2.09
N LEU A 97 -14.76 -8.44 1.05
CA LEU A 97 -14.98 -9.78 0.51
C LEU A 97 -13.68 -10.40 -0.02
N LEU A 98 -12.86 -9.60 -0.72
CA LEU A 98 -11.57 -10.06 -1.23
C LEU A 98 -10.60 -10.40 -0.09
N LYS A 99 -10.60 -9.61 1.00
CA LYS A 99 -9.82 -9.88 2.22
C LYS A 99 -10.33 -11.10 2.98
N CYS A 100 -11.65 -11.26 3.13
CA CYS A 100 -12.25 -12.38 3.86
C CYS A 100 -12.17 -13.71 3.12
N ARG A 101 -11.99 -13.72 1.79
CA ARG A 101 -11.90 -14.96 0.99
C ARG A 101 -10.47 -15.49 0.83
N HIS A 102 -9.45 -14.73 1.23
CA HIS A 102 -8.03 -15.07 1.06
C HIS A 102 -7.30 -15.35 2.38
N PHE A 103 -8.06 -15.59 3.45
CA PHE A 103 -7.61 -16.03 4.76
C PHE A 103 -8.46 -17.22 5.19
#